data_AF-A0A954B7B6-F1
#
_entry.id   AF-A0A954B7B6-F1
#
_cell.length_a   1.000
_cell.length_b   1.000
_cell.length_c   1.000
_cell.angle_alpha   90.00
_cell.angle_beta   90.00
_cell.angle_gamma   90.00
#
_symmetry.space_group_name_H-M   'P 1'
#
loop_
_entity.id
_entity.type
_entity.pdbx_description
1 polymer ?
#
loop_
_entity_poly.entity_id
_entity_poly.type
_entity_poly.pdbx_seq_one_letter_code
_entity_poly.pdbx_strand_id
1 'polypeptide(L)'
;MSYFRVIAFFHRFDFGPRKSAIAPICRRQCPLNQSSVYSANAAKYQRMGLKLTLKPGEKVAINGAVIVNGDRRVEFAVENHASILRERDIMQAEEANTPAKRIYLPVMMMALDSSMRGKVYAEFEQRLLEFTGAVTDPAALAACLKVSAEVANENYYKALSHCRTLIEFESERLPNVA
;
A
#
# COMPACT_ATOMS: atom_id res chain seq x y z
N MET A 1 -10.67 10.96 7.54
CA MET A 1 -9.74 11.24 8.66
C MET A 1 -8.62 10.18 8.78
N SER A 2 -8.84 8.93 8.32
CA SER A 2 -7.86 7.84 8.44
C SER A 2 -6.69 7.95 7.45
N TYR A 3 -6.92 8.34 6.19
CA TYR A 3 -5.87 8.57 5.18
C TYR A 3 -4.83 9.63 5.58
N PHE A 4 -5.29 10.83 5.99
CA PHE A 4 -4.39 11.88 6.50
C PHE A 4 -3.59 11.43 7.72
N ARG A 5 -4.13 10.53 8.54
CA ARG A 5 -3.38 9.95 9.67
C ARG A 5 -2.32 8.96 9.23
N VAL A 6 -2.59 8.11 8.23
CA VAL A 6 -1.61 7.18 7.67
C VAL A 6 -0.46 7.95 7.03
N ILE A 7 -0.76 8.93 6.18
CA ILE A 7 0.24 9.78 5.55
C ILE A 7 0.99 10.66 6.55
N ALA A 8 0.28 11.30 7.49
CA ALA A 8 0.94 12.07 8.55
C ALA A 8 1.81 11.17 9.43
N PHE A 9 1.46 9.89 9.61
CA PHE A 9 2.30 8.93 10.32
C PHE A 9 3.56 8.57 9.52
N PHE A 10 3.47 8.48 8.19
CA PHE A 10 4.66 8.38 7.33
C PHE A 10 5.57 9.62 7.44
N HIS A 11 5.00 10.81 7.62
CA HIS A 11 5.73 12.09 7.71
C HIS A 11 6.32 12.42 9.08
N ARG A 12 5.71 12.00 10.20
CA ARG A 12 5.98 12.56 11.53
C ARG A 12 7.04 11.83 12.35
N PHE A 13 7.63 10.76 11.84
CA PHE A 13 8.63 9.97 12.56
C PHE A 13 9.96 9.90 11.80
N ASP A 14 10.67 11.01 11.85
CA ASP A 14 12.12 11.05 11.70
C ASP A 14 12.74 10.38 12.96
N PHE A 15 13.13 9.12 12.84
CA PHE A 15 13.87 8.43 13.90
C PHE A 15 15.37 8.57 13.62
N GLY A 16 15.94 9.69 14.06
CA GLY A 16 17.36 9.71 14.42
C GLY A 16 17.68 8.57 15.42
N PRO A 17 18.95 8.15 15.53
CA PRO A 17 19.33 6.93 16.22
C PRO A 17 18.99 7.02 17.71
N ARG A 18 17.85 6.44 18.10
CA ARG A 18 17.50 6.30 19.52
C ARG A 18 18.33 5.16 20.10
N LYS A 19 19.36 5.54 20.86
CA LYS A 19 20.05 4.64 21.81
C LYS A 19 18.99 3.98 22.69
N SER A 20 18.80 2.67 22.54
CA SER A 20 17.86 1.88 23.32
C SER A 20 18.46 1.60 24.71
N ALA A 21 18.11 2.43 25.68
CA ALA A 21 18.20 2.05 27.09
C ALA A 21 17.02 1.11 27.39
N ILE A 22 17.23 -0.19 27.20
CA ILE A 22 16.29 -1.22 27.65
C ILE A 22 16.56 -1.46 29.14
N ALA A 23 15.70 -0.93 30.00
CA ALA A 23 15.67 -1.31 31.42
C ALA A 23 15.09 -2.73 31.57
N PRO A 24 15.58 -3.54 32.51
CA PRO A 24 15.19 -4.94 32.63
C PRO A 24 13.87 -5.06 33.40
N ILE A 25 12.77 -5.31 32.70
CA ILE A 25 11.51 -5.70 33.36
C ILE A 25 11.52 -7.22 33.54
N CYS A 26 11.88 -7.60 34.77
CA CYS A 26 11.37 -8.70 35.56
C CYS A 26 11.24 -10.08 34.89
N ARG A 27 12.27 -10.92 35.07
CA ARG A 27 12.14 -12.38 35.13
C ARG A 27 11.32 -12.74 36.38
N ARG A 28 10.14 -13.33 36.22
CA ARG A 28 9.60 -14.38 37.13
C ARG A 28 8.33 -15.00 36.52
N GLN A 29 8.40 -16.31 36.33
CA GLN A 29 7.36 -17.30 36.03
C GLN A 29 6.26 -16.92 35.01
N CYS A 30 6.45 -17.35 33.76
CA CYS A 30 5.31 -17.73 32.90
C CYS A 30 5.43 -19.26 32.67
N PRO A 31 4.61 -20.10 33.32
CA PRO A 31 4.67 -21.54 33.15
C PRO A 31 3.76 -21.91 31.97
N LEU A 32 4.23 -21.70 30.75
CA LEU A 32 3.66 -22.35 29.59
C LEU A 32 4.80 -23.01 28.83
N ASN A 33 4.84 -24.34 28.93
CA ASN A 33 5.67 -25.23 28.14
C ASN A 33 5.21 -25.12 26.66
N GLN A 34 5.69 -24.09 25.96
CA GLN A 34 5.28 -23.69 24.61
C GLN A 34 6.03 -24.41 23.48
N SER A 35 6.59 -25.60 23.70
CA SER A 35 7.36 -26.31 22.65
C SER A 35 6.60 -27.46 21.99
N SER A 36 5.47 -27.92 22.51
CA SER A 36 4.79 -29.13 21.99
C SER A 36 3.49 -28.87 21.22
N VAL A 37 2.89 -27.67 21.29
CA VAL A 37 1.57 -27.41 20.69
C VAL A 37 1.67 -26.81 19.27
N TYR A 38 2.85 -26.32 18.86
CA TYR A 38 3.05 -25.71 17.54
C TYR A 38 3.29 -26.71 16.39
N SER A 39 3.45 -28.01 16.67
CA SER A 39 3.90 -28.97 15.64
C SER A 39 2.79 -29.78 14.95
N ALA A 40 1.56 -29.82 15.49
CA ALA A 40 0.52 -30.74 14.96
C ALA A 40 -0.58 -30.07 14.10
N ASN A 41 -0.66 -28.74 14.07
CA ASN A 41 -1.68 -28.01 13.29
C ASN A 41 -1.12 -27.21 12.10
N ALA A 42 0.20 -27.20 11.88
CA ALA A 42 0.85 -26.47 10.79
C ALA A 42 0.53 -27.04 9.39
N ALA A 43 0.10 -28.30 9.28
CA ALA A 43 -0.13 -28.98 8.01
C ALA A 43 -1.54 -28.77 7.42
N LYS A 44 -2.47 -28.09 8.11
CA LYS A 44 -3.88 -27.99 7.69
C LYS A 44 -4.37 -26.58 7.37
N TYR A 45 -3.54 -25.55 7.54
CA TYR A 45 -3.87 -24.17 7.17
C TYR A 45 -3.08 -23.71 5.94
N GLN A 46 -3.16 -24.48 4.86
CA GLN A 46 -2.73 -24.03 3.54
C GLN A 46 -3.86 -23.24 2.87
N ARG A 47 -4.36 -22.21 3.57
CA ARG A 47 -5.18 -21.16 2.96
C ARG A 47 -4.30 -19.94 2.76
N MET A 48 -3.49 -20.00 1.69
CA MET A 48 -2.85 -18.88 0.99
C MET A 48 -2.68 -17.58 1.80
N GLY A 49 -2.01 -17.65 2.95
CA GLY A 49 -1.62 -16.46 3.69
C GLY A 49 -0.54 -15.72 2.90
N LEU A 50 -0.70 -14.42 2.70
CA LEU A 50 0.29 -13.63 1.97
C LEU A 50 1.51 -13.44 2.86
N LYS A 51 2.59 -14.17 2.53
CA LYS A 51 3.88 -14.04 3.22
C LYS A 51 4.61 -12.81 2.70
N LEU A 52 4.99 -11.92 3.61
CA LEU A 52 5.71 -10.71 3.30
C LEU A 52 7.00 -10.70 4.09
N THR A 53 8.09 -10.36 3.40
CA THR A 53 9.34 -10.07 4.08
C THR A 53 9.61 -8.57 4.07
N LEU A 54 9.97 -8.05 5.24
CA LEU A 54 10.36 -6.66 5.45
C LEU A 54 11.85 -6.56 5.72
N LYS A 55 12.50 -5.61 5.05
CA LYS A 55 13.86 -5.19 5.38
C LYS A 55 13.86 -4.33 6.65
N PRO A 56 15.01 -4.20 7.34
CA PRO A 56 15.12 -3.29 8.48
C PRO A 56 14.65 -1.87 8.11
N GLY A 57 13.81 -1.27 8.97
CA GLY A 57 13.24 0.06 8.74
C GLY A 57 12.17 0.18 7.66
N GLU A 58 11.83 -0.90 6.94
CA GLU A 58 10.78 -0.87 5.90
C GLU A 58 9.39 -0.68 6.52
N LYS A 59 8.58 0.19 5.92
CA LYS A 59 7.20 0.44 6.35
C LYS A 59 6.17 -0.17 5.41
N VAL A 60 5.08 -0.67 5.98
CA VAL A 60 3.94 -1.24 5.23
C VAL A 60 2.64 -0.77 5.87
N ALA A 61 1.70 -0.33 5.04
CA ALA A 61 0.34 -0.04 5.45
C ALA A 61 -0.56 -1.27 5.24
N ILE A 62 -1.29 -1.67 6.27
CA ILE A 62 -2.27 -2.77 6.23
C ILE A 62 -3.61 -2.25 6.75
N ASN A 63 -4.64 -2.22 5.89
CA ASN A 63 -5.99 -1.74 6.24
C ASN A 63 -5.98 -0.40 7.02
N GLY A 64 -5.09 0.52 6.66
CA GLY A 64 -4.95 1.82 7.32
C GLY A 64 -4.11 1.83 8.61
N ALA A 65 -3.50 0.72 9.01
CA ALA A 65 -2.47 0.68 10.06
C ALA A 65 -1.07 0.68 9.43
N VAL A 66 -0.13 1.46 9.97
CA VAL A 66 1.26 1.48 9.50
C VAL A 66 2.12 0.60 10.39
N ILE A 67 2.76 -0.41 9.80
CA ILE A 67 3.71 -1.31 10.43
C ILE A 67 5.10 -0.87 10.01
N VAL A 68 5.99 -0.67 10.98
CA VAL A 68 7.40 -0.33 10.75
C VAL A 68 8.24 -1.50 11.25
N ASN A 69 9.08 -2.04 10.38
CA ASN A 69 10.01 -3.08 10.79
C ASN A 69 11.17 -2.50 11.60
N GLY A 70 11.66 -3.26 12.58
CA GLY A 70 12.77 -2.88 13.44
C GLY A 70 14.13 -2.96 12.74
N ASP A 71 15.15 -3.27 13.52
CA ASP A 71 16.57 -3.32 13.11
C ASP A 71 16.95 -4.60 12.35
N ARG A 72 16.12 -5.65 12.37
CA ARG A 72 16.37 -6.93 11.71
C ARG A 72 15.33 -7.25 10.65
N ARG A 73 15.72 -8.08 9.68
CA ARG A 73 14.79 -8.60 8.66
C ARG A 73 13.75 -9.49 9.33
N VAL A 74 12.48 -9.25 9.06
CA VAL A 74 11.36 -10.03 9.62
C VAL A 74 10.46 -10.51 8.50
N GLU A 75 10.04 -11.77 8.60
CA GLU A 75 8.98 -12.34 7.78
C GLU A 75 7.70 -12.40 8.62
N PHE A 76 6.60 -11.93 8.06
CA PHE A 76 5.28 -12.05 8.66
C PHE A 76 4.27 -12.51 7.60
N ALA A 77 3.29 -13.29 8.04
CA ALA A 77 2.24 -13.81 7.18
C ALA A 77 0.91 -13.19 7.56
N VAL A 78 0.15 -12.77 6.57
CA VAL A 78 -1.21 -12.27 6.74
C VAL A 78 -2.16 -13.36 6.30
N GLU A 79 -2.86 -13.98 7.26
CA GLU A 79 -3.76 -15.12 7.02
C GLU A 79 -5.17 -14.70 6.58
N ASN A 80 -5.54 -13.42 6.77
CA ASN A 80 -6.81 -12.87 6.37
C ASN A 80 -6.71 -12.06 5.07
N HIS A 81 -7.86 -11.73 4.48
CA HIS A 81 -7.92 -10.80 3.37
C HIS A 81 -7.63 -9.38 3.89
N ALA A 82 -6.47 -8.83 3.54
CA ALA A 82 -6.06 -7.49 3.94
C ALA A 82 -5.54 -6.71 2.73
N SER A 83 -5.84 -5.42 2.69
CA SER A 83 -5.23 -4.48 1.76
C SER A 83 -3.86 -4.09 2.28
N ILE A 84 -2.81 -4.39 1.51
CA ILE A 84 -1.42 -4.19 1.90
C ILE A 84 -0.72 -3.33 0.86
N LEU A 85 -0.19 -2.17 1.29
CA LEU A 85 0.64 -1.29 0.47
C LEU A 85 1.99 -1.09 1.14
N ARG A 86 3.08 -1.16 0.38
CA ARG A 86 4.42 -0.85 0.89
C ARG A 86 4.69 0.65 0.83
N GLU A 87 5.66 1.12 1.61
CA GLU A 87 6.12 2.51 1.57
C GLU A 87 6.39 3.03 0.16
N ARG A 88 7.09 2.24 -0.67
CA ARG A 88 7.39 2.59 -2.07
C ARG A 88 6.14 2.72 -2.97
N ASP A 89 5.04 2.13 -2.53
CA ASP A 89 3.77 2.11 -3.27
C ASP A 89 2.83 3.22 -2.76
N ILE A 90 3.21 3.95 -1.70
CA ILE A 90 2.43 5.04 -1.12
C ILE A 90 2.89 6.36 -1.73
N MET A 91 1.96 7.06 -2.38
CA MET A 91 2.20 8.35 -3.01
C MET A 91 1.54 9.48 -2.22
N GLN A 92 2.24 10.59 -2.08
CA GLN A 92 1.71 11.80 -1.43
C GLN A 92 0.86 12.64 -2.40
N ALA A 93 -0.04 13.47 -1.85
CA ALA A 93 -0.85 14.36 -2.66
C ALA A 93 0.02 15.37 -3.43
N GLU A 94 1.12 15.80 -2.84
CA GLU A 94 2.10 16.73 -3.41
C GLU A 94 2.93 16.07 -4.54
N GLU A 95 3.10 14.74 -4.50
CA GLU A 95 3.82 13.98 -5.52
C GLU A 95 2.97 13.70 -6.77
N ALA A 96 1.64 13.91 -6.69
CA ALA A 96 0.70 13.74 -7.78
C ALA A 96 0.75 14.90 -8.80
N ASN A 97 1.96 15.17 -9.31
CA ASN A 97 2.26 16.29 -10.19
C ASN A 97 1.89 16.03 -11.66
N THR A 98 1.73 14.77 -12.07
CA THR A 98 1.37 14.40 -13.45
C THR A 98 -0.06 13.84 -13.55
N PRO A 99 -0.75 13.99 -14.70
CA PRO A 99 -2.07 13.42 -14.94
C PRO A 99 -2.22 11.94 -14.56
N ALA A 100 -1.27 11.06 -14.90
CA ALA A 100 -1.39 9.64 -14.54
C ALA A 100 -1.27 9.42 -13.01
N LYS A 101 -0.41 10.19 -12.33
CA LYS A 101 -0.29 10.14 -10.87
C LYS A 101 -1.53 10.68 -10.15
N ARG A 102 -2.21 11.67 -10.74
CA ARG A 102 -3.51 12.18 -10.23
C ARG A 102 -4.63 11.15 -10.33
N ILE A 103 -4.51 10.14 -11.20
CA ILE A 103 -5.41 8.98 -11.22
C ILE A 103 -4.98 7.96 -10.15
N TYR A 104 -3.67 7.73 -10.00
CA TYR A 104 -3.10 6.78 -9.04
C TYR A 104 -3.53 7.08 -7.60
N LEU A 105 -3.45 8.35 -7.20
CA LEU A 105 -3.70 8.81 -5.83
C LEU A 105 -5.12 8.45 -5.33
N PRO A 106 -6.22 8.81 -6.04
CA PRO A 106 -7.57 8.35 -5.71
C PRO A 106 -7.71 6.83 -5.61
N VAL A 107 -7.15 6.06 -6.55
CA VAL A 107 -7.24 4.58 -6.52
C VAL A 107 -6.55 4.02 -5.27
N MET A 108 -5.41 4.60 -4.89
CA MET A 108 -4.67 4.20 -3.70
C MET A 108 -5.47 4.50 -2.42
N MET A 109 -6.14 5.65 -2.36
CA MET A 109 -7.01 6.01 -1.24
C MET A 109 -8.17 5.03 -1.08
N MET A 110 -8.79 4.62 -2.19
CA MET A 110 -9.86 3.61 -2.20
C MET A 110 -9.37 2.23 -1.76
N ALA A 111 -8.10 1.90 -2.05
CA ALA A 111 -7.46 0.67 -1.62
C ALA A 111 -7.18 0.64 -0.11
N LEU A 112 -6.79 1.78 0.46
CA LEU A 112 -6.40 1.89 1.88
C LEU A 112 -7.57 2.02 2.84
N ASP A 113 -8.60 2.77 2.45
CA ASP A 113 -9.72 3.11 3.32
C ASP A 113 -11.06 2.92 2.59
N SER A 114 -11.79 1.87 2.98
CA SER A 114 -13.10 1.57 2.40
C SER A 114 -14.15 2.66 2.68
N SER A 115 -14.01 3.42 3.76
CA SER A 115 -14.96 4.49 4.11
C SER A 115 -14.82 5.73 3.21
N MET A 116 -13.67 5.88 2.55
CA MET A 116 -13.40 7.02 1.66
C MET A 116 -13.79 6.74 0.20
N ARG A 117 -14.09 5.49 -0.16
CA ARG A 117 -14.38 5.07 -1.54
C ARG A 117 -15.42 5.95 -2.22
N GLY A 118 -16.58 6.15 -1.60
CA GLY A 118 -17.66 6.95 -2.20
C GLY A 118 -17.29 8.43 -2.40
N LYS A 119 -16.40 8.99 -1.57
CA LYS A 119 -15.97 10.39 -1.70
C LYS A 119 -14.93 10.58 -2.79
N VAL A 120 -14.04 9.61 -2.93
CA VAL A 120 -12.87 9.67 -3.81
C VAL A 120 -13.19 9.12 -5.21
N TYR A 121 -14.23 8.30 -5.34
CA TYR A 121 -14.65 7.72 -6.62
C TYR A 121 -14.97 8.79 -7.68
N ALA A 122 -15.70 9.84 -7.30
CA ALA A 122 -16.04 10.93 -8.23
C ALA A 122 -14.79 11.68 -8.72
N GLU A 123 -13.81 11.89 -7.85
CA GLU A 123 -12.52 12.49 -8.23
C GLU A 123 -11.74 11.58 -9.17
N PHE A 124 -11.68 10.27 -8.87
CA PHE A 124 -11.06 9.27 -9.74
C PHE A 124 -11.67 9.29 -11.15
N GLU A 125 -13.00 9.25 -11.24
CA GLU A 125 -13.73 9.22 -12.51
C GLU A 125 -13.44 10.48 -13.33
N GLN A 126 -13.49 11.65 -12.70
CA GLN A 126 -13.15 12.91 -13.35
C GLN A 126 -11.72 12.91 -13.91
N ARG A 127 -10.74 12.50 -13.11
CA ARG A 127 -9.32 12.46 -13.54
C ARG A 127 -9.08 11.46 -14.65
N LEU A 128 -9.75 10.31 -14.60
CA LEU A 128 -9.67 9.30 -15.65
C LEU A 128 -10.24 9.83 -16.97
N LEU A 129 -11.40 10.48 -16.92
CA LEU A 129 -12.02 11.10 -18.10
C LEU A 129 -11.13 12.18 -18.71
N GLU A 130 -10.60 13.09 -17.88
CA GLU A 130 -9.64 14.12 -18.30
C GLU A 130 -8.42 13.50 -19.02
N PHE A 131 -7.85 12.41 -18.47
CA PHE A 131 -6.72 11.72 -19.09
C PHE A 131 -7.09 11.05 -20.42
N THR A 132 -8.22 10.34 -20.48
CA THR A 132 -8.68 9.70 -21.72
C THR A 132 -9.03 10.69 -22.83
N GLY A 133 -9.48 11.90 -22.47
CA GLY A 133 -9.71 12.98 -23.44
C GLY A 133 -8.42 13.61 -23.98
N ALA A 134 -7.31 13.52 -23.24
CA ALA A 134 -6.03 14.09 -23.63
C ALA A 134 -5.12 13.11 -24.39
N VAL A 135 -5.33 11.79 -24.26
CA VAL A 135 -4.45 10.77 -24.82
C VAL A 135 -5.12 10.07 -26.01
N THR A 136 -4.38 9.94 -27.12
CA THR A 136 -4.82 9.24 -28.33
C THR A 136 -4.17 7.86 -28.51
N ASP A 137 -3.17 7.53 -27.69
CA ASP A 137 -2.44 6.26 -27.78
C ASP A 137 -3.33 5.07 -27.39
N PRO A 138 -3.52 4.07 -28.28
CA PRO A 138 -4.39 2.94 -28.01
C PRO A 138 -3.98 2.09 -26.80
N ALA A 139 -2.69 2.00 -26.49
CA ALA A 139 -2.20 1.20 -25.36
C ALA A 139 -2.52 1.89 -24.03
N ALA A 140 -2.37 3.22 -23.96
CA ALA A 140 -2.76 4.01 -22.80
C ALA A 140 -4.28 4.00 -22.58
N LEU A 141 -5.09 4.12 -23.64
CA LEU A 141 -6.54 4.01 -23.55
C LEU A 141 -6.97 2.61 -23.07
N ALA A 142 -6.34 1.55 -23.58
CA ALA A 142 -6.59 0.19 -23.10
C ALA A 142 -6.23 0.02 -21.61
N ALA A 143 -5.15 0.65 -21.14
CA ALA A 143 -4.80 0.65 -19.72
C ALA A 143 -5.83 1.41 -18.87
N CYS A 144 -6.35 2.55 -19.34
CA CYS A 144 -7.43 3.29 -18.67
C CYS A 144 -8.70 2.45 -18.51
N LEU A 145 -9.10 1.73 -19.57
CA LEU A 145 -10.25 0.83 -19.51
C LEU A 145 -10.04 -0.29 -18.48
N LYS A 146 -8.83 -0.87 -18.42
CA LYS A 146 -8.48 -1.87 -17.41
C LYS A 146 -8.55 -1.30 -16.00
N VAL A 147 -8.04 -0.09 -15.77
CA VAL A 147 -8.15 0.59 -14.47
C VAL A 147 -9.62 0.75 -14.07
N SER A 148 -10.46 1.28 -14.97
CA SER A 148 -11.89 1.46 -14.71
C SER A 148 -12.59 0.13 -14.37
N ALA A 149 -12.29 -0.93 -15.11
CA ALA A 149 -12.87 -2.25 -14.88
C ALA A 149 -12.44 -2.85 -13.54
N GLU A 150 -11.16 -2.76 -13.18
CA GLU A 150 -10.67 -3.29 -11.91
C GLU A 150 -11.18 -2.48 -10.71
N VAL A 151 -11.35 -1.16 -10.84
CA VAL A 151 -12.00 -0.33 -9.80
C VAL A 151 -13.47 -0.71 -9.61
N ALA A 152 -14.22 -0.94 -10.71
CA ALA A 152 -15.60 -1.38 -10.64
C ALA A 152 -15.76 -2.77 -9.98
N ASN A 153 -14.75 -3.64 -10.12
CA ASN A 153 -14.69 -4.95 -9.48
C ASN A 153 -14.10 -4.92 -8.05
N GLU A 154 -13.85 -3.73 -7.48
CA GLU A 154 -13.17 -3.53 -6.18
C GLU A 154 -11.75 -4.14 -6.08
N ASN A 155 -11.12 -4.42 -7.22
CA ASN A 155 -9.77 -4.98 -7.31
C ASN A 155 -8.70 -3.87 -7.35
N TYR A 156 -8.63 -3.08 -6.29
CA TYR A 156 -7.78 -1.87 -6.27
C TYR A 156 -6.29 -2.16 -6.47
N TYR A 157 -5.76 -3.31 -6.04
CA TYR A 157 -4.35 -3.64 -6.22
C TYR A 157 -3.98 -3.83 -7.70
N LYS A 158 -4.85 -4.50 -8.47
CA LYS A 158 -4.68 -4.63 -9.92
C LYS A 158 -4.85 -3.30 -10.62
N ALA A 159 -5.82 -2.49 -10.18
CA ALA A 159 -5.99 -1.14 -10.67
C ALA A 159 -4.73 -0.28 -10.45
N LEU A 160 -4.10 -0.35 -9.27
CA LEU A 160 -2.84 0.33 -8.97
C LEU A 160 -1.70 -0.15 -9.87
N SER A 161 -1.64 -1.45 -10.17
CA SER A 161 -0.66 -1.98 -11.12
C SER A 161 -0.84 -1.39 -12.51
N HIS A 162 -2.07 -1.28 -13.02
CA HIS A 162 -2.33 -0.66 -14.32
C HIS A 162 -2.06 0.84 -14.32
N CYS A 163 -2.34 1.54 -13.21
CA CYS A 163 -1.99 2.95 -13.06
C CYS A 163 -0.47 3.16 -13.12
N ARG A 164 0.36 2.22 -12.67
CA ARG A 164 1.83 2.31 -12.83
C ARG A 164 2.24 2.24 -14.28
N THR A 165 1.63 1.37 -15.07
CA THR A 165 1.86 1.33 -16.51
C THR A 165 1.49 2.67 -17.17
N LEU A 166 0.44 3.35 -16.70
CA LEU A 166 0.11 4.70 -17.16
C LEU A 166 1.17 5.74 -16.75
N ILE A 167 1.70 5.66 -15.53
CA ILE A 167 2.77 6.55 -15.07
C ILE A 167 4.06 6.31 -15.87
N GLU A 168 4.40 5.05 -16.16
CA GLU A 168 5.55 4.68 -17.00
C GLU A 168 5.37 5.23 -18.42
N PHE A 169 4.22 4.99 -19.04
CA PHE A 169 3.85 5.54 -20.35
C PHE A 169 3.98 7.07 -20.42
N GLU A 170 3.53 7.74 -19.36
CA GLU A 170 3.62 9.19 -19.23
C GLU A 170 5.07 9.64 -19.04
N SER A 171 5.86 8.95 -18.21
CA SER A 171 7.26 9.29 -17.97
C SER A 171 8.15 9.16 -19.21
N GLU A 172 7.85 8.21 -20.10
CA GLU A 172 8.53 8.06 -21.40
C GLU A 172 8.26 9.24 -22.34
N ARG A 173 7.11 9.92 -22.19
CA ARG A 173 6.62 10.97 -23.11
C ARG A 173 6.67 12.39 -22.52
N LEU A 174 6.80 12.54 -21.20
CA LEU A 174 6.95 13.81 -20.49
C LEU A 174 8.37 14.14 -19.97
N PRO A 175 9.51 13.66 -20.53
CA PRO A 175 10.81 14.00 -19.95
C PRO A 175 11.17 15.51 -20.01
N ASN A 176 10.36 16.36 -20.67
CA ASN A 176 10.67 17.78 -20.91
C ASN A 176 9.49 18.74 -20.64
N VAL A 177 8.90 18.72 -19.44
CA VAL A 177 8.16 19.91 -18.96
C VAL A 177 8.57 20.17 -17.51
N ALA A 178 9.68 20.90 -17.37
CA ALA A 178 10.15 21.51 -16.14
C ALA A 178 9.63 22.95 -16.04
#